data_AF-A0A4R4IXA3-F1
#
_entry.id   AF-A0A4R4IXA3-F1
#
_cell.length_a   1.000
_cell.length_b   1.000
_cell.length_c   1.000
_cell.angle_alpha   90.00
_cell.angle_beta   90.00
_cell.angle_gamma   90.00
#
_symmetry.space_group_name_H-M   'P 1'
#
loop_
_entity.id
_entity.type
_entity.pdbx_description
1 polymer ?
#
loop_
_entity_poly.entity_id
_entity_poly.type
_entity_poly.pdbx_seq_one_letter_code
_entity_poly.pdbx_strand_id
1 'polypeptide(L)'
;MLNLVKYDDLSPQARKAALQSATAGQKYLTRKAIRIQKAESKRNIHVAINDRYRNCRLLNSIELDRKMETAPTNYVELLIMENLCLFSPEGDHFLFSEHKYVSQL
;
A
#
# COMPACT_ATOMS: atom_id res chain seq x y z
N MET A 1 -22.79 -4.40 -1.71
CA MET A 1 -21.96 -4.63 -0.50
C MET A 1 -20.54 -4.85 -0.95
N LEU A 2 -19.55 -4.22 -0.30
CA LEU A 2 -18.15 -4.59 -0.48
C LEU A 2 -17.96 -5.97 0.16
N ASN A 3 -17.66 -6.99 -0.65
CA ASN A 3 -17.32 -8.31 -0.14
C ASN A 3 -15.82 -8.34 0.16
N LEU A 4 -15.47 -8.08 1.42
CA LEU A 4 -14.08 -8.00 1.87
C LEU A 4 -13.66 -9.33 2.48
N VAL A 5 -12.65 -9.95 1.89
CA VAL A 5 -12.07 -11.22 2.33
C VAL A 5 -10.62 -11.05 2.73
N LYS A 6 -10.18 -11.84 3.71
CA LYS A 6 -8.77 -11.88 4.12
C LYS A 6 -7.96 -12.68 3.11
N TYR A 7 -6.64 -12.46 3.10
CA TYR A 7 -5.74 -13.18 2.20
C TYR A 7 -5.84 -14.71 2.32
N ASP A 8 -5.96 -15.23 3.53
CA ASP A 8 -6.05 -16.69 3.77
C ASP A 8 -7.36 -17.32 3.27
N ASP A 9 -8.42 -16.52 3.16
CA ASP A 9 -9.72 -16.97 2.66
C ASP A 9 -9.79 -16.99 1.12
N LEU A 10 -8.77 -16.45 0.44
CA LEU A 10 -8.71 -16.43 -1.03
C LEU A 10 -8.32 -17.80 -1.59
N SER A 11 -8.90 -18.11 -2.75
CA SER A 11 -8.46 -19.26 -3.56
C SER A 11 -6.97 -19.13 -3.95
N PRO A 12 -6.24 -20.23 -4.16
CA PRO A 12 -4.83 -20.18 -4.55
C PRO A 12 -4.55 -19.30 -5.78
N GLN A 13 -5.49 -19.26 -6.72
CA GLN A 13 -5.40 -18.42 -7.92
C GLN A 13 -5.59 -16.92 -7.58
N ALA A 14 -6.56 -16.60 -6.73
CA ALA A 14 -6.83 -15.22 -6.29
C ALA A 14 -5.72 -14.66 -5.39
N ARG A 15 -5.02 -15.51 -4.62
CA ARG A 15 -3.86 -15.10 -3.81
C ARG A 15 -2.73 -14.47 -4.65
N LYS A 16 -2.47 -15.01 -5.82
CA LYS A 16 -1.49 -14.44 -6.76
C LYS A 16 -1.91 -13.05 -7.25
N ALA A 17 -3.19 -12.85 -7.53
CA ALA A 17 -3.74 -11.54 -7.90
C ALA A 17 -3.68 -10.56 -6.72
N ALA A 18 -4.00 -11.03 -5.51
CA ALA A 18 -3.91 -10.27 -4.27
C ALA A 18 -2.50 -9.78 -3.97
N LEU A 19 -1.48 -10.61 -4.16
CA LEU A 19 -0.08 -10.19 -4.05
C LEU A 19 0.24 -9.03 -5.00
N GLN A 20 -0.10 -9.19 -6.28
CA GLN A 20 0.17 -8.16 -7.30
C GLN A 20 -0.59 -6.87 -7.01
N SER A 21 -1.87 -6.99 -6.64
CA SER A 21 -2.73 -5.84 -6.33
C SER A 21 -2.27 -5.13 -5.05
N ALA A 22 -1.85 -5.86 -4.01
CA ALA A 22 -1.29 -5.28 -2.78
C ALA A 22 -0.01 -4.49 -3.05
N THR A 23 0.93 -5.05 -3.82
CA THR A 23 2.16 -4.36 -4.22
C THR A 23 1.85 -3.12 -5.07
N ALA A 24 0.93 -3.22 -6.03
CA ALA A 24 0.50 -2.08 -6.84
C ALA A 24 -0.16 -0.97 -6.01
N GLY A 25 -0.99 -1.35 -5.02
CA GLY A 25 -1.61 -0.43 -4.08
C GLY A 25 -0.58 0.30 -3.21
N GLN A 26 0.41 -0.41 -2.68
CA GLN A 26 1.49 0.20 -1.89
C GLN A 26 2.30 1.20 -2.72
N LYS A 27 2.59 0.86 -3.98
CA LYS A 27 3.27 1.75 -4.93
C LYS A 27 2.45 3.00 -5.23
N TYR A 28 1.14 2.86 -5.41
CA TYR A 28 0.24 4.00 -5.58
C TYR A 28 0.27 4.93 -4.36
N LEU A 29 0.11 4.38 -3.15
CA LEU A 29 0.10 5.15 -1.90
C LEU A 29 1.43 5.88 -1.69
N THR A 30 2.56 5.22 -1.96
CA THR A 30 3.89 5.81 -1.86
C THR A 30 4.05 6.99 -2.84
N ARG A 31 3.65 6.81 -4.11
CA ARG A 31 3.67 7.90 -5.10
C ARG A 31 2.79 9.07 -4.71
N LYS A 32 1.60 8.80 -4.14
CA LYS A 32 0.69 9.82 -3.62
C LYS A 32 1.34 10.60 -2.48
N ALA A 33 1.98 9.91 -1.53
CA ALA A 33 2.68 10.53 -0.41
C ALA A 33 3.84 11.44 -0.88
N ILE A 34 4.64 10.98 -1.85
CA ILE A 34 5.72 11.79 -2.45
C ILE A 34 5.15 13.06 -3.10
N ARG A 35 4.03 12.95 -3.84
CA ARG A 35 3.39 14.10 -4.49
C ARG A 35 2.93 15.13 -3.47
N ILE A 36 2.32 14.68 -2.37
CA ILE A 36 1.89 15.53 -1.26
C ILE A 36 3.11 16.23 -0.64
N GLN A 37 4.16 15.48 -0.31
CA GLN A 37 5.38 16.07 0.27
C GLN A 37 5.99 17.14 -0.65
N LYS A 38 6.06 16.89 -1.96
CA LYS A 38 6.57 17.85 -2.94
C LYS A 38 5.74 19.14 -2.97
N ALA A 39 4.41 19.03 -2.88
CA ALA A 39 3.53 20.21 -2.84
C ALA A 39 3.75 21.02 -1.55
N GLU A 40 3.92 20.34 -0.43
CA GLU A 40 4.11 20.94 0.89
C GLU A 40 5.48 21.62 1.01
N SER A 41 6.55 20.98 0.52
CA SER A 41 7.88 21.59 0.43
C SER A 41 7.90 22.85 -0.44
N LYS A 42 7.10 22.89 -1.52
CA LYS A 42 6.95 24.09 -2.36
C LYS A 42 6.23 25.23 -1.66
N ARG A 43 5.26 24.91 -0.79
CA ARG A 43 4.49 25.91 -0.04
C ARG A 43 5.32 26.50 1.10
N ASN A 44 5.97 25.65 1.89
CA ASN A 44 6.84 26.07 2.98
C ASN A 44 7.86 24.97 3.30
N ILE A 45 9.08 25.15 2.80
CA ILE A 45 10.15 24.16 2.95
C ILE A 45 10.56 23.95 4.42
N HIS A 46 10.54 25.00 5.24
CA HIS A 46 10.92 24.91 6.65
C HIS A 46 9.93 24.07 7.44
N VAL A 47 8.62 24.25 7.22
CA VAL A 47 7.59 23.42 7.84
C VAL A 47 7.71 21.97 7.36
N ALA A 48 7.89 21.76 6.05
CA ALA A 48 7.98 20.42 5.47
C ALA A 48 9.19 19.60 5.96
N ILE A 49 10.35 20.24 6.17
CA ILE A 49 11.55 19.58 6.69
C ILE A 49 11.43 19.32 8.20
N ASN A 50 10.81 20.24 8.95
CA ASN A 50 10.67 20.11 10.40
C ASN A 50 9.53 19.18 10.84
N ASP A 51 8.63 18.76 9.94
CA ASP A 51 7.62 17.74 10.23
C ASP A 51 8.24 16.33 10.23
N ARG A 52 8.86 15.99 11.37
CA ARG A 52 9.48 14.69 11.60
C ARG A 52 8.51 13.52 11.36
N TYR A 53 7.26 13.64 11.80
CA TYR A 53 6.30 12.54 11.71
C TYR A 53 5.91 12.23 10.26
N ARG A 54 5.68 13.27 9.44
CA ARG A 54 5.42 13.09 8.02
C ARG A 54 6.65 12.53 7.30
N ASN A 55 7.85 13.02 7.61
CA ASN A 55 9.09 12.55 7.00
C ASN A 55 9.38 11.08 7.33
N CYS A 56 9.21 10.67 8.60
CA CYS A 56 9.33 9.27 8.99
C CYS A 56 8.29 8.37 8.28
N ARG A 57 7.03 8.80 8.19
CA ARG A 57 6.00 8.03 7.47
C ARG A 57 6.31 7.89 5.98
N LEU A 58 6.81 8.95 5.35
CA LEU A 58 7.21 8.91 3.94
C LEU A 58 8.37 7.93 3.72
N LEU A 59 9.40 8.00 4.56
CA LEU A 59 10.53 7.06 4.50
C LEU A 59 10.06 5.62 4.65
N ASN A 60 9.25 5.34 5.67
CA ASN A 60 8.68 4.00 5.90
C ASN A 60 7.86 3.51 4.70
N SER A 61 7.09 4.40 4.06
CA SER A 61 6.31 4.05 2.86
C SER A 61 7.20 3.66 1.69
N ILE A 62 8.29 4.41 1.47
CA ILE A 62 9.28 4.14 0.41
C ILE A 62 10.01 2.83 0.67
N GLU A 63 10.43 2.61 1.93
CA GLU A 63 11.07 1.36 2.33
C GLU A 63 10.15 0.16 2.16
N LEU A 64 8.87 0.31 2.52
CA LEU A 64 7.87 -0.74 2.34
C LEU A 64 7.63 -1.03 0.86
N ASP A 65 7.47 -0.01 0.00
CA ASP A 65 7.36 -0.19 -1.46
C ASP A 65 8.54 -1.00 -2.01
N ARG A 66 9.77 -0.62 -1.63
CA ARG A 66 10.97 -1.36 -2.02
C ARG A 66 10.97 -2.79 -1.49
N LYS A 67 10.56 -3.02 -0.23
CA LYS A 67 10.47 -4.37 0.35
C LYS A 67 9.46 -5.22 -0.39
N MET A 68 8.28 -4.69 -0.73
CA MET A 68 7.24 -5.38 -1.48
C MET A 68 7.70 -5.76 -2.90
N GLU A 69 8.58 -4.98 -3.52
CA GLU A 69 9.14 -5.28 -4.85
C GLU A 69 10.29 -6.30 -4.83
N THR A 70 11.10 -6.33 -3.76
CA THR A 70 12.39 -7.05 -3.75
C THR A 70 12.44 -8.27 -2.84
N ALA A 71 11.53 -8.38 -1.87
CA ALA A 71 11.54 -9.50 -0.93
C ALA A 71 11.03 -10.79 -1.59
N PRO A 72 11.42 -11.97 -1.07
CA PRO A 72 10.81 -13.24 -1.48
C PRO A 72 9.30 -13.22 -1.30
N THR A 73 8.56 -13.87 -2.21
CA THR A 73 7.09 -13.89 -2.21
C THR A 73 6.50 -14.27 -0.84
N ASN A 74 7.02 -15.32 -0.20
CA ASN A 74 6.54 -15.78 1.10
C ASN A 74 6.63 -14.69 2.19
N TYR A 75 7.65 -13.82 2.12
CA TYR A 75 7.78 -12.71 3.05
C TYR A 75 6.73 -11.63 2.78
N VAL A 76 6.44 -11.36 1.50
CA VAL A 76 5.38 -10.42 1.10
C VAL A 76 4.00 -10.93 1.52
N GLU A 77 3.74 -12.23 1.39
CA GLU A 77 2.50 -12.86 1.88
C GLU A 77 2.33 -12.68 3.38
N LEU A 78 3.39 -12.93 4.17
CA LEU A 78 3.38 -12.69 5.61
C LEU A 78 3.08 -11.22 5.93
N LEU A 79 3.71 -10.28 5.23
CA LEU A 79 3.42 -8.85 5.41
C LEU A 79 1.95 -8.52 5.12
N ILE A 80 1.37 -9.07 4.05
CA ILE A 80 -0.04 -8.87 3.70
C ILE A 80 -0.97 -9.39 4.80
N MET A 81 -0.67 -10.58 5.34
CA MET A 81 -1.45 -11.21 6.41
C MET A 81 -1.33 -10.41 7.73
N GLU A 82 -0.12 -10.05 8.14
CA GLU A 82 0.16 -9.30 9.38
C GLU A 82 -0.48 -7.90 9.37
N ASN A 83 -0.53 -7.26 8.20
CA ASN A 83 -1.15 -5.94 8.05
C ASN A 83 -2.67 -5.99 7.83
N LEU A 84 -3.29 -7.18 7.93
CA LEU A 84 -4.74 -7.38 7.81
C LEU A 84 -5.33 -6.78 6.51
N CYS A 85 -4.59 -6.90 5.41
CA CYS A 85 -5.07 -6.46 4.09
C CYS A 85 -6.37 -7.18 3.71
N LEU A 86 -7.31 -6.43 3.13
CA LEU A 86 -8.60 -6.93 2.68
C LEU A 86 -8.69 -6.88 1.17
N PHE A 87 -9.32 -7.90 0.58
CA PHE A 87 -9.39 -8.09 -0.86
C PHE A 87 -10.82 -8.33 -1.33
N SER A 88 -11.05 -8.15 -2.62
CA SER A 88 -12.20 -8.75 -3.30
C SER A 88 -11.99 -10.27 -3.43
N PRO A 89 -13.05 -11.06 -3.70
CA PRO A 89 -12.92 -12.50 -3.96
C PRO A 89 -11.98 -12.85 -5.12
N GLU A 90 -11.81 -11.93 -6.06
CA GLU A 90 -10.91 -12.05 -7.22
C GLU A 90 -9.46 -11.69 -6.89
N GLY A 91 -9.19 -11.21 -5.67
CA GLY A 91 -7.87 -10.80 -5.20
C GLY A 91 -7.54 -9.33 -5.45
N ASP A 92 -8.52 -8.45 -5.60
CA ASP A 92 -8.22 -7.02 -5.72
C ASP A 92 -8.12 -6.34 -4.35
N HIS A 93 -7.00 -5.67 -4.05
CA HIS A 93 -6.73 -5.09 -2.74
C HIS A 93 -7.61 -3.86 -2.50
N PHE A 94 -8.24 -3.80 -1.33
CA PHE A 94 -9.05 -2.68 -0.90
C PHE A 94 -8.21 -1.67 -0.10
N LEU A 95 -8.07 -0.44 -0.62
CA LEU A 95 -7.39 0.63 0.09
C LEU A 95 -8.35 1.37 1.02
N PHE A 96 -8.25 1.07 2.32
CA PHE A 96 -9.14 1.66 3.33
C PHE A 96 -9.07 3.20 3.36
N SER A 97 -7.89 3.79 3.19
CA SER A 97 -7.75 5.25 3.17
C SER A 97 -8.45 5.92 1.98
N GLU A 98 -8.63 5.19 0.88
CA GLU A 98 -9.22 5.71 -0.36
C GLU A 98 -10.68 5.24 -0.56
N HIS A 99 -11.15 4.28 0.23
CA HIS A 99 -12.46 3.64 0.10
C HIS A 99 -12.72 3.05 -1.30
N LYS A 100 -11.68 2.49 -1.92
CA LYS A 100 -11.76 1.90 -3.26
C LYS A 100 -10.75 0.78 -3.44
N TYR A 101 -11.00 -0.07 -4.43
CA TYR A 101 -10.06 -1.11 -4.82
C TYR A 101 -8.92 -0.55 -5.68
N VAL A 102 -7.80 -1.28 -5.71
CA VAL A 102 -6.63 -0.90 -6.51
C VAL A 102 -6.94 -0.86 -8.01
N SER A 103 -7.82 -1.72 -8.53
CA SER A 103 -8.27 -1.65 -9.93
C SER A 103 -8.99 -0.34 -10.31
N GLN A 104 -9.41 0.47 -9.33
CA GLN A 104 -10.14 1.72 -9.53
C GLN A 104 -9.25 2.97 -9.39
N LEU A 105 -7.92 2.79 -9.33
CA LEU A 105 -6.92 3.86 -9.15
C LEU A 105 -6.33 4.35 -10.46
#